data_AF-A0A7W0NIA6-F1
#
_entry.id   AF-A0A7W0NIA6-F1
#
_cell.length_a   1.000
_cell.length_b   1.000
_cell.length_c   1.000
_cell.angle_alpha   90.00
_cell.angle_beta   90.00
_cell.angle_gamma   90.00
#
_symmetry.space_group_name_H-M   'P 1'
#
loop_
_entity.id
_entity.type
_entity.pdbx_description
1 polymer ?
#
loop_
_entity_poly.entity_id
_entity_poly.type
_entity_poly.pdbx_seq_one_letter_code
_entity_poly.pdbx_strand_id
1 'polypeptide(L)'
;MARLPLLPRLLRQQSDPSDDSPASASSAATPAPTARRRPAPAVGELRRERRALLRMREERLRDLGGLALEMYRRDRFREDLILERCAELIGLEARVHELDTLLGGSRAAKGRSRCECGAPLLLGTRFCANCGRPRTEPVGEAR
;
A
#
# COMPACT_ATOMS: atom_id res chain seq x y z
N MET A 1 4.35 18.63 29.82
CA MET A 1 3.81 19.67 28.91
C MET A 1 4.97 20.25 28.11
N ALA A 2 5.50 19.49 27.14
CA ALA A 2 6.58 19.95 26.27
C ALA A 2 5.99 20.38 24.92
N ARG A 3 6.15 21.66 24.60
CA ARG A 3 5.67 22.30 23.37
C ARG A 3 6.65 21.95 22.24
N LEU A 4 6.18 21.21 21.24
CA LEU A 4 6.90 20.99 19.98
C LEU A 4 6.57 22.14 19.01
N PRO A 5 7.54 22.97 18.60
CA PRO A 5 7.30 24.00 17.60
C PRO A 5 7.38 23.40 16.19
N LEU A 6 6.24 23.43 15.51
CA LEU A 6 6.03 23.70 14.08
C LEU A 6 7.27 23.65 13.14
N LEU A 7 7.32 22.66 12.25
CA LEU A 7 8.11 22.69 11.02
C LEU A 7 7.19 22.76 9.78
N PRO A 8 6.97 23.94 9.18
CA PRO A 8 6.52 24.06 7.81
C PRO A 8 7.69 24.64 6.99
N ARG A 9 8.64 23.80 6.55
CA ARG A 9 9.78 24.34 5.78
C ARG A 9 10.45 23.43 4.75
N LEU A 10 9.82 22.33 4.34
CA LEU A 10 10.40 21.43 3.32
C LEU A 10 9.58 21.29 2.03
N LEU A 11 8.51 22.08 1.85
CA LEU A 11 7.68 22.05 0.63
C LEU A 11 8.00 23.15 -0.41
N ARG A 12 9.17 23.80 -0.35
CA ARG A 12 9.45 25.01 -1.16
C ARG A 12 10.78 25.01 -1.93
N GLN A 13 11.31 23.84 -2.28
CA GLN A 13 12.54 23.76 -3.08
C GLN A 13 12.57 22.36 -3.75
N GLN A 14 12.44 22.09 -5.06
CA GLN A 14 12.46 22.85 -6.30
C GLN A 14 11.81 21.97 -7.40
N SER A 15 10.79 22.49 -8.06
CA SER A 15 10.52 22.40 -9.51
C SER A 15 10.94 23.79 -10.06
N ASP A 16 11.51 24.05 -11.24
CA ASP A 16 11.61 23.37 -12.54
C ASP A 16 12.97 23.82 -13.20
N PRO A 17 13.08 24.08 -14.52
CA PRO A 17 13.45 23.17 -15.61
C PRO A 17 14.73 23.62 -16.34
N SER A 18 15.37 22.74 -17.09
CA SER A 18 16.13 23.17 -18.27
C SER A 18 16.31 22.05 -19.27
N ASP A 19 15.69 22.32 -20.41
CA ASP A 19 15.76 21.73 -21.72
C ASP A 19 17.21 21.71 -22.23
N ASP A 20 17.67 20.57 -22.77
CA ASP A 20 18.64 20.59 -23.86
C ASP A 20 18.58 19.26 -24.61
N SER A 21 17.85 19.31 -25.72
CA SER A 21 17.76 18.28 -26.74
C SER A 21 18.93 18.40 -27.70
N PRO A 22 19.47 17.27 -28.20
CA PRO A 22 19.85 17.27 -29.61
C PRO A 22 19.19 16.15 -30.42
N ALA A 23 18.97 16.51 -31.67
CA ALA A 23 18.31 15.79 -32.73
C ALA A 23 18.95 14.42 -33.08
N SER A 24 18.07 13.45 -33.23
CA SER A 24 17.85 12.60 -34.41
C SER A 24 19.07 12.08 -35.19
N ALA A 25 19.33 10.78 -35.05
CA ALA A 25 19.84 9.94 -36.12
C ALA A 25 18.99 8.66 -36.17
N SER A 26 18.14 8.58 -37.20
CA SER A 26 17.32 7.42 -37.55
C SER A 26 18.21 6.25 -37.94
N SER A 27 18.16 5.16 -37.18
CA SER A 27 18.83 3.90 -37.50
C SER A 27 17.79 2.79 -37.64
N ALA A 28 17.97 2.00 -38.69
CA ALA A 28 17.06 1.04 -39.28
C ALA A 28 16.35 0.12 -38.27
N ALA A 29 15.02 0.03 -38.42
CA ALA A 29 14.18 -0.90 -37.68
C ALA A 29 14.42 -2.35 -38.14
N THR A 30 15.27 -3.05 -37.40
CA THR A 30 15.24 -4.52 -37.32
C THR A 30 13.97 -4.93 -36.58
N PRO A 31 13.15 -5.89 -37.05
CA PRO A 31 11.98 -6.35 -36.32
C PRO A 31 12.42 -6.97 -34.99
N ALA A 32 12.12 -6.27 -33.90
CA ALA A 32 12.41 -6.70 -32.55
C ALA A 32 11.73 -8.05 -32.27
N PRO A 33 12.42 -9.01 -31.62
CA PRO A 33 11.80 -10.27 -31.22
C PRO A 33 10.63 -9.95 -30.29
N THR A 34 9.44 -10.45 -30.65
CA THR A 34 8.21 -10.24 -29.87
C THR A 34 8.45 -10.70 -28.44
N ALA A 35 8.55 -9.76 -27.50
CA ALA A 35 8.68 -10.05 -26.08
C ALA A 35 7.51 -10.94 -25.67
N ARG A 36 7.79 -12.22 -25.36
CA ARG A 36 6.79 -13.16 -24.88
C ARG A 36 6.21 -12.59 -23.59
N ARG A 37 4.95 -12.14 -23.62
CA ARG A 37 4.26 -11.67 -22.42
C ARG A 37 4.25 -12.81 -21.40
N ARG A 38 4.91 -12.60 -20.27
CA ARG A 38 4.80 -13.52 -19.12
C ARG A 38 3.32 -13.62 -18.75
N PRO A 39 2.77 -14.84 -18.53
CA PRO A 39 1.39 -14.97 -18.11
C PRO A 39 1.16 -14.18 -16.82
N ALA A 40 0.09 -13.41 -16.78
CA ALA A 40 -0.29 -12.67 -15.58
C ALA A 40 -0.50 -13.67 -14.42
N PRO A 41 -0.07 -13.32 -13.19
CA PRO A 41 -0.26 -14.19 -12.03
C PRO A 41 -1.73 -14.52 -11.84
N ALA A 42 -2.02 -15.74 -11.37
CA ALA A 42 -3.40 -16.16 -11.18
C ALA A 42 -4.06 -15.33 -10.06
N VAL A 43 -5.33 -14.96 -10.23
CA VAL A 43 -6.09 -14.16 -9.23
C VAL A 43 -6.03 -14.76 -7.82
N GLY A 44 -5.93 -16.08 -7.70
CA GLY A 44 -5.76 -16.78 -6.43
C GLY A 44 -4.42 -16.50 -5.75
N GLU A 45 -3.34 -16.36 -6.51
CA GLU A 45 -2.00 -16.02 -6.02
C GLU A 45 -1.97 -14.59 -5.49
N LEU A 46 -2.50 -13.63 -6.25
CA LEU A 46 -2.62 -12.23 -5.83
C LEU A 46 -3.39 -12.10 -4.50
N ARG A 47 -4.46 -12.88 -4.33
CA ARG A 47 -5.21 -12.92 -3.06
C ARG A 47 -4.41 -13.52 -1.91
N ARG A 48 -3.56 -14.53 -2.16
CA ARG A 48 -2.71 -15.15 -1.13
C ARG A 48 -1.59 -14.20 -0.71
N GLU A 49 -0.89 -13.63 -1.69
CA GLU A 49 0.17 -12.63 -1.48
C GLU A 49 -0.36 -11.46 -0.65
N ARG A 50 -1.51 -10.91 -1.05
CA ARG A 50 -2.12 -9.80 -0.31
C ARG A 50 -2.47 -10.15 1.14
N ARG A 51 -2.97 -11.36 1.41
CA ARG A 51 -3.24 -11.79 2.81
C ARG A 51 -1.95 -11.95 3.61
N ALA A 52 -0.88 -12.44 2.98
CA ALA A 52 0.42 -12.55 3.64
C ALA A 52 0.99 -11.18 3.99
N LEU A 53 0.92 -10.21 3.06
CA LEU A 53 1.39 -8.84 3.30
C LEU A 53 0.59 -8.13 4.38
N LEU A 54 -0.73 -8.34 4.46
CA LEU A 54 -1.53 -7.76 5.55
C LEU A 54 -1.13 -8.29 6.93
N ARG A 55 -0.81 -9.58 7.05
CA ARG A 55 -0.30 -10.15 8.31
C ARG A 55 1.07 -9.60 8.67
N MET A 56 1.98 -9.57 7.69
CA MET A 56 3.31 -8.99 7.85
C MET A 56 3.23 -7.53 8.32
N ARG A 57 2.35 -6.72 7.71
CA ARG A 57 2.11 -5.33 8.11
C ARG A 57 1.66 -5.24 9.57
N GLU A 58 0.75 -6.10 9.99
CA GLU A 58 0.24 -6.09 11.37
C GLU A 58 1.34 -6.47 12.37
N GLU A 59 2.14 -7.50 12.07
CA GLU A 59 3.30 -7.88 12.88
C GLU A 59 4.29 -6.71 13.00
N ARG A 60 4.68 -6.10 11.87
CA ARG A 60 5.63 -4.98 11.85
C ARG A 60 5.11 -3.73 12.56
N LEU A 61 3.81 -3.45 12.53
CA LEU A 61 3.22 -2.38 13.31
C LEU A 61 3.30 -2.65 14.81
N ARG A 62 3.03 -3.88 15.25
CA ARG A 62 3.18 -4.27 16.66
C ARG A 62 4.63 -4.15 17.11
N ASP A 63 5.58 -4.62 16.28
CA ASP A 63 7.02 -4.52 16.57
C ASP A 63 7.49 -3.06 16.64
N LEU A 64 7.05 -2.20 15.71
CA LEU A 64 7.37 -0.77 15.72
C LEU A 64 6.89 -0.09 17.00
N GLY A 65 5.66 -0.40 17.44
CA GLY A 65 5.12 0.12 18.70
C GLY A 65 5.93 -0.35 19.92
N GLY A 66 6.30 -1.64 19.95
CA GLY A 66 7.16 -2.19 21.00
C GLY A 66 8.54 -1.54 21.04
N LEU A 67 9.16 -1.34 19.87
CA LEU A 67 10.43 -0.65 19.73
C LEU A 67 10.35 0.80 20.24
N ALA A 68 9.33 1.55 19.82
CA ALA A 68 9.12 2.93 20.25
C ALA A 68 8.93 3.02 21.76
N LEU A 69 8.13 2.11 22.35
CA LEU A 69 7.94 2.04 23.79
C LEU A 69 9.23 1.74 24.54
N GLU A 70 10.02 0.77 24.07
CA GLU A 70 11.30 0.41 24.72
C GLU A 70 12.32 1.54 24.62
N MET A 71 12.40 2.26 23.50
CA MET A 71 13.26 3.44 23.37
C MET A 71 12.85 4.56 24.31
N TYR A 72 11.55 4.81 24.46
CA TYR A 72 11.03 5.80 25.40
C TYR A 72 11.34 5.41 26.86
N ARG A 73 11.08 4.15 27.24
CA ARG A 73 11.35 3.65 28.60
C ARG A 73 12.82 3.73 29.00
N ARG A 74 13.74 3.63 28.03
CA ARG A 74 15.19 3.66 28.25
C ARG A 74 15.83 5.03 28.01
N ASP A 75 15.03 6.04 27.64
CA ASP A 75 15.48 7.39 27.27
C ASP A 75 16.57 7.40 26.18
N ARG A 76 16.45 6.47 25.22
CA ARG A 76 17.40 6.29 24.11
C ARG A 76 16.64 6.30 22.80
N PHE A 77 16.20 7.49 22.39
CA PHE A 77 15.44 7.66 21.16
C PHE A 77 16.35 7.73 19.93
N ARG A 78 16.15 6.81 18.98
CA ARG A 78 16.86 6.80 17.70
C ARG A 78 15.86 7.04 16.58
N GLU A 79 15.75 8.29 16.16
CA GLU A 79 14.80 8.71 15.13
C GLU A 79 15.05 7.99 13.79
N ASP A 80 16.32 7.88 13.36
CA ASP A 80 16.67 7.22 12.10
C ASP A 80 16.14 5.79 12.00
N LEU A 81 16.21 5.03 13.11
CA LEU A 81 15.72 3.66 13.17
C LEU A 81 14.19 3.61 13.04
N ILE A 82 13.46 4.58 13.61
CA ILE A 82 12.02 4.68 13.43
C ILE A 82 11.67 5.00 11.99
N LEU A 83 12.37 5.96 11.38
CA LEU A 83 12.15 6.34 9.98
C LEU A 83 12.39 5.15 9.05
N GLU A 84 13.46 4.39 9.25
CA GLU A 84 13.77 3.17 8.50
C GLU A 84 12.62 2.14 8.60
N ARG A 85 12.13 1.86 9.82
CA ARG A 85 11.04 0.90 10.04
C ARG A 85 9.70 1.39 9.48
N CYS A 86 9.44 2.69 9.55
CA CYS A 86 8.27 3.30 8.92
C CYS A 86 8.34 3.17 7.39
N ALA A 87 9.52 3.37 6.79
CA ALA A 87 9.70 3.20 5.35
C ALA A 87 9.42 1.75 4.89
N GLU A 88 9.86 0.75 5.67
CA GLU A 88 9.51 -0.67 5.42
C GLU A 88 7.99 -0.89 5.43
N LEU A 89 7.29 -0.33 6.42
CA LEU A 89 5.83 -0.43 6.54
C LEU A 89 5.10 0.25 5.39
N ILE A 90 5.53 1.45 4.99
CA ILE A 90 4.98 2.17 3.85
C ILE A 90 5.16 1.35 2.56
N GLY A 91 6.30 0.69 2.39
CA GLY A 91 6.54 -0.23 1.28
C GLY A 91 5.55 -1.41 1.25
N LEU A 92 5.27 -2.01 2.41
CA LEU A 92 4.25 -3.08 2.51
C LEU A 92 2.85 -2.56 2.18
N GLU A 93 2.48 -1.37 2.65
CA GLU A 93 1.19 -0.75 2.37
C GLU A 93 1.01 -0.42 0.89
N ALA A 94 2.04 0.13 0.25
CA ALA A 94 2.05 0.41 -1.18
C ALA A 94 1.83 -0.87 -2.00
N ARG A 95 2.52 -1.97 -1.63
CA ARG A 95 2.33 -3.27 -2.32
C ARG A 95 0.93 -3.84 -2.11
N VAL A 96 0.36 -3.72 -0.91
CA VAL A 96 -1.03 -4.14 -0.66
C VAL A 96 -1.99 -3.33 -1.52
N HIS A 97 -1.78 -2.02 -1.63
CA HIS A 97 -2.60 -1.14 -2.46
C HIS A 97 -2.53 -1.53 -3.94
N GLU A 98 -1.33 -1.80 -4.47
CA GLU A 98 -1.13 -2.30 -5.83
C GLU A 98 -1.90 -3.61 -6.08
N LEU A 99 -1.85 -4.56 -5.14
CA LEU A 99 -2.61 -5.80 -5.27
C LEU A 99 -4.13 -5.55 -5.21
N ASP A 100 -4.58 -4.57 -4.42
CA ASP A 100 -5.99 -4.18 -4.37
C ASP A 100 -6.48 -3.57 -5.68
N THR A 101 -5.68 -2.75 -6.36
CA THR A 101 -6.06 -2.18 -7.66
C THR A 101 -6.16 -3.29 -8.73
N LEU A 102 -5.18 -4.20 -8.79
CA LEU A 102 -5.19 -5.36 -9.69
C LEU A 102 -6.40 -6.29 -9.43
N LEU A 103 -6.71 -6.56 -8.16
CA LEU A 103 -7.87 -7.36 -7.78
C LEU A 103 -9.20 -6.61 -7.97
N GLY A 104 -9.21 -5.29 -7.82
CA GLY A 104 -10.35 -4.39 -7.99
C GLY A 104 -10.83 -4.33 -9.44
N GLY A 105 -9.91 -4.21 -10.40
CA GLY A 105 -10.23 -4.29 -11.83
C GLY A 105 -10.89 -5.62 -12.24
N SER A 106 -10.59 -6.70 -11.50
CA SER A 106 -11.20 -8.03 -11.72
C SER A 106 -12.59 -8.22 -11.09
N ARG A 107 -13.08 -7.26 -10.28
CA ARG A 107 -14.28 -7.42 -9.42
C ARG A 107 -15.57 -6.85 -9.99
N ALA A 108 -15.52 -5.96 -10.99
CA ALA A 108 -16.72 -5.34 -11.57
C ALA A 108 -17.75 -6.36 -12.13
N ALA A 109 -17.37 -7.64 -12.28
CA ALA A 109 -18.20 -8.69 -12.85
C ALA A 109 -18.97 -9.60 -11.86
N LYS A 110 -18.80 -9.53 -10.52
CA LYS A 110 -19.40 -10.53 -9.59
C LYS A 110 -19.88 -9.95 -8.25
N GLY A 111 -21.20 -9.80 -8.09
CA GLY A 111 -21.91 -9.20 -6.96
C GLY A 111 -21.86 -9.96 -5.62
N ARG A 112 -20.67 -10.01 -4.98
CA ARG A 112 -20.54 -10.36 -3.55
C ARG A 112 -19.92 -9.18 -2.81
N SER A 113 -20.52 -8.77 -1.69
CA SER A 113 -19.93 -7.77 -0.80
C SER A 113 -18.57 -8.27 -0.27
N ARG A 114 -17.54 -7.45 -0.40
CA ARG A 114 -16.20 -7.71 0.13
C ARG A 114 -15.82 -6.58 1.07
N CYS A 115 -15.01 -6.90 2.07
CA CYS A 115 -14.40 -5.90 2.91
C CYS A 115 -13.42 -5.07 2.06
N GLU A 116 -13.08 -3.86 2.51
CA GLU A 116 -11.94 -3.08 1.97
C GLU A 116 -10.66 -3.89 1.95
N CYS A 117 -10.47 -4.76 2.94
CA CYS A 117 -9.36 -5.70 2.97
C CYS A 117 -9.56 -6.90 2.01
N GLY A 118 -10.43 -6.81 1.00
CA GLY A 118 -10.61 -7.74 -0.11
C GLY A 118 -11.18 -9.12 0.22
N ALA A 119 -11.37 -9.47 1.49
CA ALA A 119 -11.98 -10.72 1.94
C ALA A 119 -13.48 -10.77 1.61
N PRO A 120 -14.05 -11.95 1.31
CA PRO A 120 -15.50 -12.09 1.16
C PRO A 120 -16.18 -11.80 2.51
N LEU A 121 -17.17 -10.92 2.51
CA LEU A 121 -18.05 -10.75 3.67
C LEU A 121 -19.15 -11.80 3.58
N LEU A 122 -19.41 -12.48 4.69
CA LEU A 122 -20.61 -13.31 4.79
C LEU A 122 -21.81 -12.39 4.94
N LEU A 123 -22.96 -12.79 4.39
CA LEU A 123 -24.21 -12.07 4.63
C LEU A 123 -24.48 -12.04 6.14
N GLY A 124 -24.79 -10.85 6.67
CA GLY A 124 -25.11 -10.66 8.09
C GLY A 124 -23.91 -10.48 9.04
N THR A 125 -22.65 -10.57 8.58
CA THR A 125 -21.50 -10.29 9.46
C THR A 125 -21.23 -8.80 9.61
N ARG A 126 -21.12 -8.32 10.86
CA ARG A 126 -20.78 -6.92 11.19
C ARG A 126 -19.29 -6.60 11.01
N PHE A 127 -18.43 -7.61 11.09
CA PHE A 127 -16.97 -7.47 10.99
C PHE A 127 -16.40 -8.47 9.98
N CYS A 128 -15.28 -8.10 9.37
CA CYS A 128 -14.54 -8.97 8.49
C CYS A 128 -13.74 -10.02 9.26
N ALA A 129 -13.98 -11.30 9.02
CA ALA A 129 -13.25 -12.42 9.64
C ALA A 129 -11.74 -12.46 9.31
N ASN A 130 -11.27 -11.68 8.32
CA ASN A 130 -9.87 -11.66 7.91
C ASN A 130 -9.07 -10.46 8.44
N CYS A 131 -9.72 -9.32 8.72
CA CYS A 131 -9.01 -8.10 9.11
C CYS A 131 -9.69 -7.32 10.24
N GLY A 132 -10.77 -7.85 10.82
CA GLY A 132 -11.49 -7.27 11.96
C GLY A 132 -12.24 -5.97 11.67
N ARG A 133 -12.07 -5.34 10.49
CA ARG A 133 -12.73 -4.08 10.16
C ARG A 133 -14.26 -4.23 10.16
N PRO A 134 -15.01 -3.23 10.66
CA PRO A 134 -16.46 -3.21 10.56
C PRO A 134 -16.89 -3.12 9.09
N ARG A 135 -18.06 -3.66 8.80
CA ARG A 135 -18.71 -3.52 7.49
C ARG A 135 -19.12 -2.06 7.31
N THR A 136 -18.58 -1.40 6.29
CA THR A 136 -19.14 -0.16 5.75
C THR A 136 -20.41 -0.55 4.98
N GLU A 137 -21.56 -0.50 5.67
CA GLU A 137 -22.85 -0.63 4.99
C GLU A 137 -23.07 0.63 4.15
N PRO A 138 -23.45 0.51 2.86
CA PRO A 138 -23.91 1.69 2.14
C PRO A 138 -25.17 2.16 2.86
N VAL A 139 -25.17 3.43 3.29
CA VAL A 139 -26.35 4.10 3.86
C VAL A 139 -27.46 4.03 2.81
N GLY A 140 -28.32 3.03 2.92
CA GLY A 140 -29.55 2.95 2.16
C GLY A 140 -30.55 3.87 2.83
N GLU A 141 -30.94 4.93 2.13
CA GLU A 141 -32.07 5.78 2.49
C GLU A 141 -33.26 4.92 2.88
N ALA A 142 -33.66 5.03 4.15
CA ALA A 142 -34.92 4.54 4.65
C ALA A 142 -36.04 5.34 3.98
N ARG A 143 -36.97 4.61 3.37
CA ARG A 143 -38.26 5.12 2.91
C ARG A 143 -39.10 5.64 4.08
#